data_AF-A0A5Q8CJ85-F1
#
_entry.id   AF-A0A5Q8CJ85-F1
#
_cell.length_a   1.000
_cell.length_b   1.000
_cell.length_c   1.000
_cell.angle_alpha   90.00
_cell.angle_beta   90.00
_cell.angle_gamma   90.00
#
_symmetry.space_group_name_H-M   'P 1'
#
loop_
_entity.id
_entity.type
_entity.pdbx_description
1 polymer ?
#
loop_
_entity_poly.entity_id
_entity_poly.type
_entity_poly.pdbx_seq_one_letter_code
_entity_poly.pdbx_strand_id
1 'polypeptide(L)' 'GFARHILDTSRAFGGPYARVRDIATVDYPTKARRPANSRLSSVKFADVFGWQAPEWRVAVESVVRRLGGGETKQALSA' A
#
# COMPACT_ATOMS: atom_id res chain seq x y z
N GLY A 1 8.48 -4.48 -4.64
CA GLY A 1 7.55 -3.40 -5.07
C GLY A 1 6.35 -3.36 -4.15
N PHE A 2 5.58 -2.26 -4.15
CA PHE A 2 4.45 -2.03 -3.24
C PHE A 2 3.39 -3.14 -3.32
N ALA A 3 2.89 -3.46 -4.53
CA ALA A 3 1.88 -4.49 -4.73
C ALA A 3 2.32 -5.89 -4.27
N ARG A 4 3.59 -6.25 -4.50
CA ARG A 4 4.18 -7.52 -4.05
C ARG A 4 4.16 -7.63 -2.53
N HIS A 5 4.60 -6.57 -1.83
CA HIS A 5 4.60 -6.54 -0.36
C HIS A 5 3.20 -6.69 0.25
N ILE A 6 2.18 -6.07 -0.36
CA ILE A 6 0.78 -6.20 0.09
C ILE A 6 0.33 -7.67 0.05
N LEU A 7 0.55 -8.36 -1.09
CA LEU A 7 0.09 -9.73 -1.26
C LEU A 7 0.94 -10.75 -0.49
N ASP A 8 2.25 -10.51 -0.33
CA ASP A 8 3.12 -11.33 0.52
C ASP A 8 2.71 -11.21 1.99
N THR A 9 2.41 -10.00 2.45
CA THR A 9 1.88 -9.74 3.80
C THR A 9 0.54 -10.46 4.00
N SER A 10 -0.39 -10.34 3.05
CA SER A 10 -1.68 -11.03 3.12
C SER A 10 -1.49 -12.55 3.24
N ARG A 11 -0.61 -13.12 2.40
CA ARG A 11 -0.26 -14.55 2.46
C ARG A 11 0.30 -14.95 3.82
N ALA A 12 1.21 -14.16 4.39
CA ALA A 12 1.84 -14.44 5.68
C ALA A 12 0.81 -14.50 6.82
N PHE A 13 -0.29 -13.76 6.71
CA PHE A 13 -1.41 -13.78 7.65
C PHE A 13 -2.55 -14.75 7.27
N GLY A 14 -2.32 -15.66 6.31
CA GLY A 14 -3.32 -16.64 5.87
C GLY A 14 -4.45 -16.07 5.00
N GLY A 15 -4.31 -14.84 4.52
CA GLY A 15 -5.26 -14.17 3.64
C GLY A 15 -5.09 -14.54 2.15
N PRO A 16 -5.97 -14.00 1.29
CA PRO A 16 -5.88 -14.18 -0.16
C PRO A 16 -4.57 -13.62 -0.73
N TYR A 17 -3.99 -14.31 -1.70
CA TYR A 17 -2.74 -13.88 -2.33
C TYR A 17 -2.67 -14.30 -3.80
N ALA A 18 -1.77 -13.66 -4.55
CA ALA A 18 -1.47 -13.97 -5.94
C ALA A 18 0.01 -13.71 -6.24
N ARG A 19 0.55 -14.39 -7.27
CA ARG A 19 1.92 -14.14 -7.75
C ARG A 19 1.96 -12.83 -8.54
N VAL A 20 2.79 -11.88 -8.12
CA VAL A 20 2.98 -10.61 -8.83
C VAL A 20 4.09 -10.75 -9.89
N ARG A 21 3.74 -10.41 -11.14
CA ARG A 21 4.68 -10.24 -12.24
C ARG A 21 4.81 -8.75 -12.53
N ASP A 22 6.03 -8.24 -12.49
CA ASP A 22 6.31 -6.84 -12.81
C ASP A 22 6.17 -6.63 -14.33
N ILE A 23 5.63 -5.47 -14.73
CA ILE A 23 5.47 -5.04 -16.13
C ILE A 23 5.96 -3.60 -16.27
N ALA A 24 6.39 -3.21 -17.48
CA ALA A 24 6.70 -1.82 -17.78
C ALA A 24 5.40 -1.02 -17.99
N THR A 25 5.48 0.31 -17.80
CA THR A 25 4.34 1.21 -18.06
C THR A 25 3.81 1.09 -19.49
N VAL A 26 4.70 0.82 -20.46
CA VAL A 26 4.33 0.65 -21.88
C VAL A 26 3.53 -0.63 -22.14
N ASP A 27 3.65 -1.64 -21.28
CA ASP A 27 2.91 -2.89 -21.39
C ASP A 27 1.44 -2.73 -20.98
N TYR A 28 1.10 -1.61 -20.33
CA TYR A 28 -0.26 -1.27 -19.91
C TYR A 28 -0.56 0.23 -20.10
N PRO A 29 -0.83 0.67 -21.34
CA PRO A 29 -1.00 2.07 -21.66
C PRO A 29 -2.30 2.62 -21.07
N THR A 30 -2.21 3.82 -20.48
CA THR A 30 -3.36 4.55 -19.94
C THR A 30 -3.54 5.88 -20.66
N LYS A 31 -4.78 6.38 -20.72
CA LYS A 31 -5.09 7.67 -21.37
C LYS A 31 -4.28 8.84 -20.78
N ALA A 32 -4.12 8.86 -19.46
CA ALA A 32 -3.28 9.85 -18.77
C ALA A 32 -1.81 9.39 -18.74
N ARG A 33 -0.88 10.31 -19.02
CA ARG A 33 0.55 10.06 -18.90
C ARG A 33 0.94 9.91 -17.43
N ARG A 34 1.53 8.78 -17.08
CA ARG A 34 2.06 8.53 -15.74
C ARG A 34 3.50 9.06 -15.61
N PRO A 35 3.81 9.89 -14.60
CA PRO A 35 5.21 10.23 -14.28
C PRO A 35 6.01 8.98 -13.92
N ALA A 36 7.27 8.91 -14.35
CA ALA A 36 8.15 7.78 -14.04
C ALA A 36 8.42 7.64 -12.52
N ASN A 37 8.42 8.76 -11.79
CA ASN A 37 8.54 8.80 -10.34
C ASN A 37 7.62 9.90 -9.79
N SER A 38 6.79 9.55 -8.82
CA SER A 38 5.82 10.44 -8.18
C SER A 38 6.00 10.51 -6.66
N ARG A 39 7.21 10.17 -6.15
CA ARG A 39 7.52 10.28 -4.71
C ARG A 39 7.55 11.75 -4.29
N LEU A 40 6.83 12.06 -3.22
CA LEU A 40 6.81 13.38 -2.60
C LEU A 40 7.76 13.42 -1.39
N SER A 41 8.34 14.60 -1.12
CA SER A 41 9.05 14.85 0.13
C SER A 41 8.05 15.26 1.22
N SER A 42 8.16 14.64 2.41
CA SER A 42 7.35 14.95 3.58
C SER A 42 8.08 15.81 4.62
N VAL A 43 9.26 16.34 4.29
CA VAL A 43 10.09 17.12 5.23
C VAL A 43 9.33 18.32 5.79
N LYS A 44 8.73 19.15 4.93
CA LYS A 44 7.94 20.32 5.38
C LYS A 44 6.79 19.94 6.30
N PHE A 45 6.14 18.79 6.06
CA PHE A 45 5.05 18.32 6.92
C PHE A 45 5.60 17.95 8.31
N ALA A 46 6.74 17.24 8.35
CA ALA A 46 7.40 16.89 9.60
C ALA A 46 7.84 18.13 10.39
N ASP A 47 8.42 19.13 9.72
CA ASP A 47 8.89 20.35 10.37
C ASP A 47 7.75 21.17 10.97
N VAL A 48 6.60 21.25 10.27
CA VAL A 48 5.46 22.07 10.69
C VAL A 48 4.61 21.37 11.76
N PHE A 49 4.42 20.06 11.65
CA PHE A 49 3.47 19.32 12.49
C PHE A 49 4.13 18.37 13.49
N GLY A 50 5.45 18.20 13.46
CA GLY A 50 6.18 17.28 14.35
C GLY A 50 5.82 15.80 14.12
N TRP A 51 5.22 15.46 12.97
CA TRP A 51 4.75 14.12 12.66
C TRP A 51 5.38 13.60 11.38
N GLN A 52 5.78 12.32 11.40
CA GLN A 52 6.28 11.60 10.24
C GLN A 52 5.42 10.36 9.99
N ALA A 53 5.17 10.08 8.71
CA ALA A 53 4.54 8.83 8.33
C ALA A 53 5.45 7.65 8.68
N PRO A 54 4.89 6.52 9.15
CA PRO A 54 5.66 5.31 9.35
C PRO A 54 6.29 4.83 8.05
N GLU A 55 7.36 4.02 8.16
CA GLU A 55 7.92 3.33 7.00
C GLU A 55 6.83 2.51 6.29
N TRP A 56 6.81 2.59 4.96
CA TRP A 56 5.65 2.16 4.18
C TRP A 56 5.33 0.66 4.33
N ARG A 57 6.32 -0.21 4.59
CA ARG A 57 6.10 -1.65 4.81
C ARG A 57 5.38 -1.88 6.12
N VAL A 58 5.80 -1.20 7.19
CA VAL A 58 5.14 -1.25 8.50
C VAL A 58 3.69 -0.76 8.40
N ALA A 59 3.48 0.34 7.67
CA ALA A 59 2.14 0.87 7.42
C ALA A 59 1.24 -0.13 6.67
N VAL A 60 1.77 -0.77 5.61
CA VAL A 60 1.06 -1.79 4.84
C VAL A 60 0.69 -2.99 5.71
N GLU A 61 1.62 -3.48 6.53
CA GLU A 61 1.38 -4.63 7.42
C GLU A 61 0.23 -4.36 8.38
N SER A 62 0.21 -3.18 9.00
CA SER A 62 -0.88 -2.76 9.89
C SER A 62 -2.22 -2.77 9.17
N VAL A 63 -2.30 -2.20 7.96
CA VAL A 63 -3.54 -2.10 7.20
C VAL A 63 -4.02 -3.48 6.71
N VAL A 64 -3.12 -4.28 6.13
CA VAL A 64 -3.47 -5.61 5.61
C VAL A 64 -3.96 -6.51 6.73
N ARG A 65 -3.31 -6.49 7.90
CA ARG A 65 -3.77 -7.24 9.07
C ARG A 65 -5.19 -6.83 9.50
N ARG A 66 -5.47 -5.52 9.55
CA ARG A 66 -6.80 -4.99 9.90
C ARG A 66 -7.88 -5.47 8.94
N LEU A 67 -7.58 -5.48 7.64
CA LEU A 67 -8.52 -5.91 6.61
C LEU A 67 -8.75 -7.42 6.62
N GLY A 68 -7.69 -8.21 6.86
CA GLY A 68 -7.76 -9.68 6.92
C GLY A 68 -8.50 -10.22 8.15
N GLY A 69 -8.47 -9.50 9.27
CA GLY A 69 -9.14 -9.87 10.52
C GLY A 69 -10.66 -9.61 10.57
N GLY A 70 -11.26 -9.09 9.50
CA GLY A 70 -12.71 -8.85 9.43
C GLY A 70 -13.23 -7.63 10.21
N GLU A 71 -12.36 -6.82 10.82
CA GLU A 71 -12.77 -5.60 11.55
C GLU A 71 -13.52 -4.61 10.64
N THR A 72 -13.19 -4.57 9.35
CA THR A 72 -13.91 -3.75 8.36
C THR A 72 -15.36 -4.18 8.15
N LYS A 73 -15.71 -5.46 8.35
CA LYS A 73 -17.11 -5.91 8.30
C LYS A 73 -17.90 -5.43 9.52
N GLN A 74 -17.29 -5.43 10.71
CA GLN A 74 -17.95 -4.96 11.92
C GLN A 74 -18.23 -3.45 11.91
N ALA A 75 -17.31 -2.63 11.39
CA ALA A 75 -17.48 -1.18 11.29
C ALA A 75 -18.51 -0.73 10.23
N LEU A 76 -18.83 -1.58 9.24
CA LEU A 76 -19.86 -1.32 8.22
C LEU A 76 -21.25 -1.87 8.62
N SER A 77 -21.33 -2.58 9.76
CA SER A 77 -22.56 -3.19 10.28
C SER A 77 -23.16 -2.44 11.48
N ALA A 78 -22.52 -1.34 11.90
CA ALA A 78 -22.92 -0.47 13.02
C ALA A 78 -23.32 0.91 12.48
#